data_AF-A0A8J5TJ67-F1
#
_entry.id   AF-A0A8J5TJ67-F1
#
_cell.length_a   1.000
_cell.length_b   1.000
_cell.length_c   1.000
_cell.angle_alpha   90.00
_cell.angle_beta   90.00
_cell.angle_gamma   90.00
#
_symmetry.space_group_name_H-M   'P 1'
#
loop_
_entity.id
_entity.type
_entity.pdbx_description
1 polymer ?
#
loop_
_entity_poly.entity_id
_entity_poly.type
_entity_poly.pdbx_seq_one_letter_code
_entity_poly.pdbx_strand_id
1 'polypeptide(L)'
;MLEAKGFPHKWNDWIMHVVMGGRVNIRVNDQIGPYFKTFRGLRQGDPLSPLLFDLAADALPFLMRNADKAGLISGLGGDFLSERISILQYADDTIFLLKDDLKSVKNLKFILCLFEQMSGLKINFHKSEVFCTGMDEGRSNMISRILSCKMGALPMKYLGLPINQVRINNADWKSCESKIENRLGCWKGKLLDMGGRLILLNSCLSSIPLYMLSFYQLPKGVKKKIDFFRKRLLWQEDLGVRKYHLEKWSVICSPKDYGGLGVLDLGLMNVALTGKWLWKLESEEGLWHELLRSKYIKNRPLTHVKSKCGDSQFWKTLMNIKHLYRQYCFMKIGDGKSTSFWYDFWIGAKPLCEKFSDLFGIAVNKMITVAEVLNNNFTSLKFRRDLIGDKFHSWMQLKDTCSAISLRNAADVVVWVLSKSGVFTVKSFYLALKTQNIMKTCNPIWNLKIPLKVKIFLWLARRNKILTKDNLSKKGWKGENIKCLFCCENETVNHIFLDCAVARFVWRMLYICFNVGPFISVDSMWHTWSCSKDKSWRSLSGVGLAAVLWSLWKVRNDDVFRGNFPTDPLVFINLICYWLSSWSILQRSEVKAKKLELGVRLLEHLASEVFSQRHGWNFVKALL
;
A
#
# COMPACT_ATOMS: atom_id res chain seq x y z
N MET A 1 -2.94 -25.36 34.59
CA MET A 1 -3.51 -24.48 33.54
C MET A 1 -4.03 -25.27 32.34
N LEU A 2 -3.21 -26.11 31.69
CA LEU A 2 -3.66 -26.93 30.55
C LEU A 2 -4.80 -27.88 30.94
N GLU A 3 -4.67 -28.61 32.05
CA GLU A 3 -5.74 -29.47 32.58
C GLU A 3 -7.04 -28.69 32.84
N ALA A 4 -6.95 -27.53 33.48
CA ALA A 4 -8.10 -26.67 33.76
C ALA A 4 -8.79 -26.14 32.48
N LYS A 5 -8.07 -26.07 31.35
CA LYS A 5 -8.63 -25.73 30.03
C LYS A 5 -9.16 -26.95 29.28
N GLY A 6 -9.15 -28.14 29.88
CA GLY A 6 -9.69 -29.37 29.31
C GLY A 6 -8.77 -30.08 28.30
N PHE A 7 -7.47 -29.77 28.30
CA PHE A 7 -6.53 -30.46 27.41
C PHE A 7 -6.35 -31.93 27.84
N PRO A 8 -6.34 -32.89 26.89
CA PRO A 8 -6.14 -34.30 27.20
C PRO A 8 -4.79 -34.56 27.89
N HIS A 9 -4.73 -35.55 28.79
CA HIS A 9 -3.51 -35.92 29.51
C HIS A 9 -2.32 -36.15 28.57
N LYS A 10 -2.53 -36.91 27.49
CA LYS A 10 -1.50 -37.17 26.46
C LYS A 10 -0.91 -35.89 25.86
N TRP A 11 -1.74 -34.88 25.63
CA TRP A 11 -1.28 -33.59 25.12
C TRP A 11 -0.47 -32.84 26.18
N ASN A 12 -0.94 -32.86 27.42
CA ASN A 12 -0.22 -32.25 28.54
C ASN A 12 1.17 -32.88 28.69
N ASP A 13 1.28 -34.21 28.64
CA ASP A 13 2.55 -34.93 28.69
C ASP A 13 3.51 -34.47 27.59
N TRP A 14 3.03 -34.37 26.35
CA TRP A 14 3.84 -33.89 25.22
C TRP A 14 4.36 -32.47 25.45
N ILE A 15 3.49 -31.55 25.90
CA ILE A 15 3.92 -30.19 26.21
C ILE A 15 4.94 -30.18 27.36
N MET A 16 4.72 -30.98 28.40
CA MET A 16 5.66 -31.07 29.54
C MET A 16 7.01 -31.64 29.11
N HIS A 17 7.06 -32.61 28.19
CA HIS A 17 8.31 -33.09 27.61
C HIS A 17 9.07 -32.00 26.87
N VAL A 18 8.37 -31.16 26.10
CA VAL A 18 8.98 -30.03 25.38
C VAL A 18 9.53 -28.98 26.37
N VAL A 19 8.78 -28.65 27.42
CA VAL A 19 9.14 -27.57 28.35
C VAL A 19 10.19 -27.98 29.39
N MET A 20 10.13 -29.22 29.90
CA MET A 20 11.01 -29.68 31.01
C MET A 20 12.18 -30.56 30.57
N GLY A 21 12.11 -31.16 29.38
CA GLY A 21 13.11 -32.11 28.88
C GLY A 21 14.27 -31.46 28.10
N GLY A 22 14.16 -30.17 27.76
CA GLY A 22 15.11 -29.47 26.92
C GLY A 22 16.51 -29.33 27.53
N ARG A 23 17.54 -29.72 26.76
CA ARG A 23 18.91 -29.26 26.96
C ARG A 23 19.25 -28.31 25.82
N VAL A 24 19.84 -27.17 26.17
CA VAL A 24 20.28 -26.17 25.19
C VAL A 24 21.77 -25.94 25.33
N ASN A 25 22.40 -25.55 24.23
CA ASN A 25 23.75 -25.01 24.20
C ASN A 25 23.70 -23.64 23.50
N ILE A 26 24.71 -22.82 23.73
CA ILE A 26 24.84 -21.52 23.08
C ILE A 26 26.00 -21.60 22.11
N ARG A 27 25.76 -21.22 20.86
CA ARG A 27 26.81 -21.09 19.85
C ARG A 27 27.29 -19.64 19.81
N VAL A 28 28.53 -19.40 20.21
CA VAL A 28 29.17 -18.07 20.20
C VAL A 28 30.37 -18.15 19.27
N ASN A 29 30.44 -17.27 18.26
CA ASN A 29 31.53 -17.25 17.27
C ASN A 29 31.80 -18.63 16.64
N ASP A 30 30.74 -19.29 16.19
CA ASP A 30 30.73 -20.64 15.63
C ASP A 30 31.15 -21.79 16.56
N GLN A 31 31.58 -21.49 17.79
CA GLN A 31 31.90 -22.50 18.81
C GLN A 31 30.66 -22.87 19.63
N ILE A 32 30.42 -24.17 19.78
CA ILE A 32 29.29 -24.71 20.52
C ILE A 32 29.71 -24.92 21.97
N GLY A 33 29.05 -24.22 22.89
CA GLY A 33 29.25 -24.42 24.33
C GLY A 33 28.67 -25.73 24.87
N PRO A 34 28.92 -26.06 26.15
CA PRO A 34 28.35 -27.25 26.79
C PRO A 34 26.83 -27.15 26.91
N TYR A 35 26.17 -28.31 26.93
CA TYR A 35 24.73 -28.38 27.17
C TYR A 35 24.40 -28.05 28.63
N PHE A 36 23.35 -27.26 28.83
CA PHE A 36 22.74 -27.02 30.13
C PHE A 36 21.23 -27.25 30.07
N LYS A 37 20.64 -27.62 31.21
CA LYS A 37 19.20 -27.87 31.34
C LYS A 37 18.44 -26.55 31.48
N THR A 38 17.35 -26.40 30.74
CA THR A 38 16.43 -25.27 30.91
C THR A 38 15.38 -25.61 31.96
N PHE A 39 15.30 -24.80 33.02
CA PHE A 39 14.30 -25.00 34.09
C PHE A 39 13.08 -24.09 33.95
N ARG A 40 13.29 -22.83 33.56
CA ARG A 40 12.24 -21.83 33.35
C ARG A 40 12.46 -21.09 32.05
N GLY A 41 11.36 -20.76 31.38
CA GLY A 41 11.35 -20.00 30.13
C GLY A 41 11.08 -20.88 28.92
N LEU A 42 10.42 -20.26 27.94
CA LEU A 42 10.13 -20.86 26.65
C LEU A 42 11.19 -20.42 25.63
N ARG A 43 11.52 -21.28 24.67
CA ARG A 43 12.56 -21.00 23.69
C ARG A 43 12.10 -19.92 22.71
N GLN A 44 12.84 -18.81 22.63
CA GLN A 44 12.59 -17.79 21.60
C GLN A 44 12.94 -18.33 20.21
N GLY A 45 12.04 -18.11 19.25
CA GLY A 45 12.15 -18.65 17.89
C GLY A 45 11.55 -20.05 17.70
N ASP A 46 11.10 -20.70 18.77
CA ASP A 46 10.29 -21.92 18.69
C ASP A 46 8.83 -21.56 18.33
N PRO A 47 8.24 -22.16 17.27
CA PRO A 47 6.84 -21.93 16.89
C PRO A 47 5.81 -22.18 18.00
N LEU A 48 6.09 -23.05 18.97
CA LEU A 48 5.15 -23.41 20.04
C LEU A 48 5.16 -22.41 21.20
N SER A 49 6.30 -21.76 21.45
CA SER A 49 6.49 -20.85 22.58
C SER A 49 5.48 -19.70 22.66
N PRO A 50 5.12 -19.00 21.57
CA PRO A 50 4.13 -17.92 21.64
C PRO A 50 2.77 -18.41 22.14
N LEU A 51 2.30 -19.57 21.67
CA LEU A 51 1.02 -20.12 22.07
C LEU A 51 1.02 -20.52 23.56
N LEU A 52 2.11 -21.15 24.03
CA LEU A 52 2.24 -21.52 25.44
C LEU A 52 2.31 -20.29 26.35
N PHE A 53 2.96 -19.22 25.90
CA PHE A 53 2.93 -17.93 26.60
C PHE A 53 1.51 -17.37 26.68
N ASP A 54 0.79 -17.33 25.57
CA ASP A 54 -0.59 -16.81 25.53
C ASP A 54 -1.52 -17.62 26.44
N LEU A 55 -1.37 -18.94 26.51
CA LEU A 55 -2.17 -19.79 27.41
C LEU A 55 -1.94 -19.49 28.90
N ALA A 56 -0.71 -19.14 29.28
CA ALA A 56 -0.39 -18.73 30.64
C ALA A 56 -0.84 -17.29 30.93
N ALA A 57 -0.64 -16.38 29.97
CA ALA A 57 -1.01 -14.97 30.07
C ALA A 57 -2.53 -14.75 30.11
N ASP A 58 -3.32 -15.61 29.45
CA ASP A 58 -4.80 -15.56 29.39
C ASP A 58 -5.48 -15.65 30.77
N ALA A 59 -4.80 -16.19 31.79
CA ALA A 59 -5.32 -16.20 33.16
C ALA A 59 -5.49 -14.78 33.74
N LEU A 60 -4.67 -13.81 33.31
CA LEU A 60 -4.72 -12.45 33.83
C LEU A 60 -6.00 -11.70 33.40
N PRO A 61 -6.39 -11.66 32.11
CA PRO A 61 -7.68 -11.13 31.71
C PRO A 61 -8.87 -11.77 32.43
N PHE A 62 -8.82 -13.07 32.70
CA PHE A 62 -9.87 -13.77 33.44
C PHE A 62 -10.00 -13.25 34.89
N LEU A 63 -8.88 -13.13 35.60
CA LEU A 63 -8.85 -12.55 36.96
C LEU A 63 -9.41 -11.12 36.98
N MET A 64 -9.00 -10.31 36.00
CA MET A 64 -9.43 -8.92 35.88
C MET A 64 -10.95 -8.80 35.61
N ARG A 65 -11.52 -9.65 34.75
CA ARG A 65 -12.97 -9.67 34.49
C ARG A 65 -13.76 -10.08 35.72
N ASN A 66 -13.30 -11.10 36.45
CA ASN A 66 -13.97 -11.54 37.67
C ASN A 66 -13.90 -10.49 38.78
N ALA A 67 -12.75 -9.81 38.92
CA ALA A 67 -12.61 -8.71 39.85
C ALA A 67 -13.54 -7.53 39.52
N ASP A 68 -13.73 -7.21 38.23
CA ASP A 68 -14.69 -6.16 37.82
C ASP A 68 -16.15 -6.56 38.09
N LYS A 69 -16.51 -7.82 37.80
CA LYS A 69 -17.85 -8.37 38.10
C LYS A 69 -18.15 -8.39 39.60
N ALA A 70 -17.14 -8.66 40.42
CA ALA A 70 -17.25 -8.64 41.88
C ALA A 70 -17.18 -7.21 42.48
N GLY A 71 -17.02 -6.17 41.65
CA GLY A 71 -16.90 -4.78 42.12
C GLY A 71 -15.61 -4.48 42.90
N LEU A 72 -14.58 -5.33 42.78
CA LEU A 72 -13.27 -5.13 43.40
C LEU A 72 -12.44 -4.10 42.62
N ILE A 73 -12.66 -4.03 41.31
CA ILE A 73 -12.13 -2.99 40.44
C ILE A 73 -13.26 -2.44 39.58
N SER A 74 -13.08 -1.24 39.03
CA SER A 74 -13.99 -0.68 38.03
C SER A 74 -13.25 -0.32 36.76
N GLY A 75 -13.49 -1.08 35.70
CA GLY A 75 -13.05 -0.77 34.34
C GLY A 75 -13.75 0.45 33.74
N LEU A 76 -13.34 0.82 32.53
CA LEU A 76 -13.89 1.96 31.78
C LEU A 76 -15.02 1.54 30.82
N GLY A 77 -15.82 2.52 30.38
CA GLY A 77 -16.76 2.34 29.27
C GLY A 77 -18.12 1.76 29.60
N GLY A 78 -18.46 1.58 30.88
CA GLY A 78 -19.75 0.99 31.30
C GLY A 78 -21.00 1.75 30.84
N ASP A 79 -20.87 3.04 30.49
CA ASP A 79 -21.99 3.84 29.97
C ASP A 79 -22.26 3.59 28.47
N PHE A 80 -21.32 2.93 27.78
CA PHE A 80 -21.30 2.76 26.32
C PHE A 80 -21.20 1.30 25.88
N LEU A 81 -20.80 0.40 26.78
CA LEU A 81 -20.49 -0.99 26.48
C LEU A 81 -21.31 -1.92 27.37
N SER A 82 -21.66 -3.07 26.82
CA SER A 82 -22.23 -4.20 27.56
C SER A 82 -21.31 -4.69 28.68
N GLU A 83 -19.99 -4.75 28.43
CA GLU A 83 -18.97 -5.06 29.43
C GLU A 83 -17.92 -3.94 29.55
N ARG A 84 -17.54 -3.61 30.80
CA ARG A 84 -16.47 -2.64 31.07
C ARG A 84 -15.12 -3.17 30.61
N ILE A 85 -14.27 -2.28 30.08
CA ILE A 85 -12.91 -2.61 29.67
C ILE A 85 -11.96 -2.31 30.83
N SER A 86 -11.41 -3.35 31.44
CA SER A 86 -10.41 -3.24 32.52
C SER A 86 -8.98 -3.58 32.06
N ILE A 87 -8.83 -4.30 30.94
CA ILE A 87 -7.55 -4.78 30.42
C ILE A 87 -7.55 -4.82 28.89
N LEU A 88 -6.44 -4.41 28.28
CA LEU A 88 -6.09 -4.60 26.88
C LEU A 88 -4.71 -5.26 26.82
N GLN A 89 -4.58 -6.39 26.13
CA GLN A 89 -3.35 -7.17 26.16
C GLN A 89 -2.93 -7.58 24.74
N TYR A 90 -1.65 -7.40 24.43
CA TYR A 90 -1.01 -7.93 23.25
C TYR A 90 0.30 -8.58 23.67
N ALA A 91 0.33 -9.91 23.76
CA ALA A 91 1.41 -10.64 24.40
C ALA A 91 1.76 -10.06 25.80
N ASP A 92 2.99 -9.60 26.00
CA ASP A 92 3.46 -8.98 27.24
C ASP A 92 3.06 -7.50 27.38
N ASP A 93 2.80 -6.80 26.27
CA ASP A 93 2.39 -5.40 26.25
C ASP A 93 0.91 -5.25 26.71
N THR A 94 0.73 -5.02 28.02
CA THR A 94 -0.58 -4.95 28.69
C THR A 94 -0.91 -3.53 29.17
N ILE A 95 -2.12 -3.06 28.90
CA ILE A 95 -2.69 -1.81 29.41
C ILE A 95 -3.85 -2.13 30.36
N PHE A 96 -3.79 -1.60 31.58
CA PHE A 96 -4.91 -1.64 32.52
C PHE A 96 -5.68 -0.32 32.47
N LEU A 97 -7.00 -0.41 32.49
CA LEU A 97 -7.91 0.74 32.40
C LEU A 97 -8.83 0.72 33.62
N LEU A 98 -8.72 1.74 34.48
CA LEU A 98 -9.48 1.83 35.71
C LEU A 98 -10.13 3.21 35.85
N LYS A 99 -11.34 3.25 36.42
CA LYS A 99 -11.90 4.49 36.97
C LYS A 99 -11.08 4.93 38.18
N ASP A 100 -11.11 6.23 38.47
CA ASP A 100 -10.44 6.78 39.64
C ASP A 100 -11.10 6.27 40.93
N ASP A 101 -10.45 5.28 41.54
CA ASP A 101 -10.75 4.76 42.87
C ASP A 101 -9.49 4.13 43.47
N LEU A 102 -9.04 4.67 44.60
CA LEU A 102 -7.85 4.19 45.30
C LEU A 102 -8.00 2.73 45.75
N LYS A 103 -9.22 2.27 46.08
CA LYS A 103 -9.46 0.88 46.46
C LYS A 103 -9.25 -0.04 45.25
N SER A 104 -9.80 0.32 44.09
CA SER A 104 -9.58 -0.37 42.81
C SER A 104 -8.09 -0.44 42.45
N VAL A 105 -7.31 0.63 42.65
CA VAL A 105 -5.86 0.65 42.38
C VAL A 105 -5.10 -0.31 43.30
N LYS A 106 -5.41 -0.32 44.61
CA LYS A 106 -4.82 -1.26 45.57
C LYS A 106 -5.16 -2.71 45.22
N ASN A 107 -6.41 -2.97 44.86
CA ASN A 107 -6.88 -4.28 44.45
C ASN A 107 -6.20 -4.73 43.15
N LEU A 108 -5.98 -3.83 42.19
CA LEU A 108 -5.17 -4.15 41.01
C LEU A 108 -3.76 -4.61 41.40
N LYS A 109 -3.05 -3.85 42.25
CA LYS A 109 -1.71 -4.26 42.71
C LYS A 109 -1.71 -5.65 43.33
N PHE A 110 -2.71 -5.95 44.15
CA PHE A 110 -2.88 -7.25 44.78
C PHE A 110 -3.12 -8.36 43.75
N ILE A 111 -4.04 -8.16 42.79
CA ILE A 111 -4.32 -9.11 41.70
C ILE A 111 -3.06 -9.40 40.88
N LEU A 112 -2.28 -8.36 40.57
CA LEU A 112 -1.02 -8.50 39.83
C LEU A 112 0.00 -9.33 40.60
N CYS A 113 0.17 -9.11 41.90
CA CYS A 113 1.04 -9.93 42.75
C CYS A 113 0.57 -11.38 42.84
N LEU A 114 -0.73 -11.62 42.96
CA LEU A 114 -1.31 -12.97 42.94
C LEU A 114 -1.03 -13.66 41.59
N PHE A 115 -1.22 -12.95 40.49
CA PHE A 115 -0.92 -13.49 39.16
C PHE A 115 0.55 -13.87 39.01
N GLU A 116 1.50 -13.07 39.53
CA GLU A 116 2.92 -13.45 39.52
C GLU A 116 3.18 -14.76 40.26
N GLN A 117 2.55 -14.93 41.43
CA GLN A 117 2.70 -16.15 42.24
C GLN A 117 2.10 -17.38 41.55
N MET A 118 0.94 -17.23 40.90
CA MET A 118 0.25 -18.33 40.22
C MET A 118 0.89 -18.73 38.89
N SER A 119 1.33 -17.75 38.09
CA SER A 119 1.85 -18.00 36.74
C SER A 119 3.36 -18.23 36.69
N GLY A 120 4.09 -17.76 37.70
CA GLY A 120 5.56 -17.69 37.67
C GLY A 120 6.10 -16.59 36.75
N LEU A 121 5.24 -15.81 36.10
CA LEU A 121 5.64 -14.61 35.34
C LEU A 121 5.92 -13.45 36.28
N LYS A 122 6.79 -12.53 35.87
CA LYS A 122 7.13 -11.33 36.64
C LYS A 122 6.73 -10.08 35.88
N ILE A 123 5.99 -9.22 36.57
CA ILE A 123 5.56 -7.92 36.08
C ILE A 123 6.69 -6.93 36.35
N ASN A 124 7.14 -6.25 35.30
CA ASN A 124 8.19 -5.27 35.43
C ASN A 124 7.61 -3.89 35.82
N PHE A 125 7.35 -3.70 37.11
CA PHE A 125 6.82 -2.42 37.64
C PHE A 125 7.77 -1.24 37.34
N HIS A 126 9.09 -1.46 37.26
CA HIS A 126 10.06 -0.41 36.93
C HIS A 126 10.02 0.08 35.47
N LYS A 127 9.61 -0.80 34.54
CA LYS A 127 9.32 -0.44 33.14
C LYS A 127 7.87 0.02 32.94
N SER A 128 6.99 -0.25 33.90
CA SER A 128 5.58 0.10 33.82
C SER A 128 5.37 1.58 34.16
N GLU A 129 4.43 2.19 33.47
CA GLU A 129 4.09 3.60 33.60
C GLU A 129 2.61 3.77 33.94
N VAL A 130 2.30 4.80 34.73
CA VAL A 130 0.93 5.18 35.09
C VAL A 130 0.59 6.49 34.41
N PHE A 131 -0.57 6.51 33.76
CA PHE A 131 -1.11 7.68 33.08
C PHE A 131 -2.42 8.09 33.77
N CYS A 132 -2.42 9.24 34.45
CA CYS A 132 -3.60 9.80 35.08
C CYS A 132 -4.19 10.90 34.20
N THR A 133 -5.51 10.93 34.03
CA THR A 133 -6.19 11.90 33.17
C THR A 133 -7.27 12.63 33.95
N GLY A 134 -7.21 13.97 33.99
CA GLY A 134 -8.20 14.80 34.71
C GLY A 134 -8.06 14.77 36.23
N MET A 135 -6.85 14.54 36.74
CA MET A 135 -6.55 14.41 38.17
C MET A 135 -5.46 15.39 38.57
N ASP A 136 -5.42 15.81 39.83
CA ASP A 136 -4.34 16.63 40.37
C ASP A 136 -3.04 15.82 40.54
N GLU A 137 -1.92 16.54 40.67
CA GLU A 137 -0.59 15.94 40.77
C GLU A 137 -0.40 15.13 42.05
N GLY A 138 -1.01 15.57 43.16
CA GLY A 138 -0.94 14.87 44.46
C GLY A 138 -1.57 13.48 44.38
N ARG A 139 -2.78 13.41 43.83
CA ARG A 139 -3.52 12.16 43.62
C ARG A 139 -2.81 11.24 42.62
N SER A 140 -2.26 11.79 41.55
CA SER A 140 -1.48 11.05 40.56
C SER A 140 -0.23 10.40 41.18
N ASN A 141 0.49 11.17 42.00
CA ASN A 141 1.66 10.68 42.73
C ASN A 141 1.30 9.59 43.75
N MET A 142 0.13 9.68 44.38
CA MET A 142 -0.36 8.63 45.29
C MET A 142 -0.59 7.31 44.55
N ILE A 143 -1.26 7.33 43.39
CA ILE A 143 -1.50 6.13 42.57
C ILE A 143 -0.18 5.50 42.10
N SER A 144 0.75 6.34 41.64
CA SER A 144 2.10 5.92 41.24
C SER A 144 2.84 5.18 42.35
N ARG A 145 2.79 5.70 43.58
CA ARG A 145 3.40 5.06 44.76
C ARG A 145 2.76 3.70 45.08
N ILE A 146 1.43 3.60 45.02
CA ILE A 146 0.70 2.35 45.29
C ILE A 146 1.09 1.26 44.27
N LEU A 147 1.16 1.61 42.99
CA LEU A 147 1.51 0.66 41.93
C LEU A 147 3.02 0.39 41.86
N SER A 148 3.85 1.27 42.43
CA SER A 148 5.31 1.27 42.34
C SER A 148 5.81 1.44 40.90
N CYS A 149 5.11 2.27 40.13
CA CYS A 149 5.38 2.56 38.72
C CYS A 149 5.90 3.99 38.54
N LYS A 150 6.44 4.32 37.37
CA LYS A 150 6.77 5.72 37.04
C LYS A 150 5.54 6.47 36.55
N MET A 151 5.50 7.79 36.76
CA MET A 151 4.52 8.63 36.08
C MET A 151 4.90 8.73 34.60
N GLY A 152 3.96 8.33 33.72
CA GLY A 152 4.13 8.42 32.28
C GLY A 152 3.72 9.79 31.74
N ALA A 153 4.26 10.15 30.57
CA ALA A 153 3.91 11.38 29.85
C ALA A 153 3.41 11.06 28.43
N LEU A 154 2.38 11.78 27.98
CA LEU A 154 1.90 11.68 26.61
C LEU A 154 2.74 12.59 25.68
N PRO A 155 3.01 12.18 24.44
CA PRO A 155 2.54 10.96 23.78
C PRO A 155 3.29 9.70 24.23
N MET A 156 2.55 8.64 24.56
CA MET A 156 3.13 7.32 24.84
C MET A 156 3.18 6.48 23.56
N LYS A 157 4.08 5.48 23.51
CA LYS A 157 4.18 4.58 22.36
C LYS A 157 3.63 3.21 22.73
N TYR A 158 2.58 2.77 22.03
CA TYR A 158 1.99 1.44 22.22
C TYR A 158 1.93 0.69 20.89
N LEU A 159 2.49 -0.52 20.85
CA LEU A 159 2.58 -1.36 19.64
C LEU A 159 3.18 -0.63 18.42
N GLY A 160 4.01 0.38 18.65
CA GLY A 160 4.59 1.20 17.59
C GLY A 160 3.79 2.43 17.15
N LEU A 161 2.61 2.67 17.72
CA LEU A 161 1.80 3.87 17.47
C LEU A 161 1.96 4.89 18.61
N PRO A 162 2.08 6.19 18.29
CA PRO A 162 2.03 7.25 19.29
C PRO A 162 0.57 7.50 19.73
N ILE A 163 0.28 7.31 21.01
CA ILE A 163 -1.02 7.61 21.62
C ILE A 163 -0.92 8.95 22.32
N ASN A 164 -1.83 9.87 21.98
CA ASN A 164 -1.90 11.20 22.56
C ASN A 164 -3.37 11.62 22.70
N GLN A 165 -3.66 12.43 23.73
CA GLN A 165 -4.95 13.09 23.91
C GLN A 165 -5.19 14.15 22.83
N VAL A 166 -4.11 14.83 22.42
CA VAL A 166 -4.15 15.83 21.35
C VAL A 166 -3.87 15.16 20.00
N ARG A 167 -4.23 15.84 18.92
CA ARG A 167 -3.94 15.41 17.55
C ARG A 167 -2.44 15.14 17.38
N ILE A 168 -2.11 13.99 16.79
CA ILE A 168 -0.74 13.64 16.41
C ILE A 168 -0.16 14.71 15.46
N ASN A 169 0.97 15.27 15.86
CA ASN A 169 1.67 16.35 15.17
C ASN A 169 2.80 15.79 14.28
N ASN A 170 3.51 16.64 13.54
CA ASN A 170 4.63 16.19 12.70
C ASN A 170 5.80 15.57 13.52
N ALA A 171 6.02 16.03 14.76
CA ALA A 171 7.10 15.54 15.61
C ALA A 171 6.88 14.08 16.03
N ASP A 172 5.62 13.66 16.21
CA ASP A 172 5.26 12.28 16.53
C ASP A 172 5.57 11.29 15.39
N TRP A 173 5.65 11.78 14.14
CA TRP A 173 6.06 10.99 12.99
C TRP A 173 7.57 10.84 12.85
N LYS A 174 8.37 11.56 13.65
CA LYS A 174 9.84 11.60 13.53
C LYS A 174 10.45 10.21 13.64
N SER A 175 9.93 9.31 14.49
CA SER A 175 10.42 7.93 14.56
C SER A 175 10.22 7.17 13.23
N CYS A 176 9.08 7.36 12.57
CA CYS A 176 8.80 6.78 11.26
C CYS A 176 9.73 7.39 10.18
N GLU A 177 9.91 8.72 10.19
CA GLU A 177 10.80 9.42 9.27
C GLU A 177 12.26 8.95 9.44
N SER A 178 12.76 8.89 10.68
CA SER A 178 14.11 8.42 10.99
C SER A 178 14.30 6.95 10.61
N LYS A 179 13.28 6.09 10.72
CA LYS A 179 13.38 4.72 10.18
C LYS A 179 13.55 4.71 8.66
N ILE A 180 12.82 5.55 7.94
CA ILE A 180 12.95 5.68 6.47
C ILE A 180 14.33 6.23 6.11
N GLU A 181 14.80 7.24 6.84
CA GLU A 181 16.11 7.86 6.66
C GLU A 181 17.26 6.90 6.98
N ASN A 182 17.20 6.18 8.11
CA ASN A 182 18.21 5.19 8.49
C ASN A 182 18.23 4.00 7.53
N ARG A 183 17.07 3.60 6.99
CA ARG A 183 16.99 2.62 5.91
C ARG A 183 17.57 3.14 4.60
N LEU A 184 17.74 4.45 4.42
CA LEU A 184 18.50 5.01 3.31
C LEU A 184 20.00 5.11 3.63
N GLY A 185 20.36 5.23 4.90
CA GLY A 185 21.71 5.46 5.41
C GLY A 185 22.75 4.36 5.19
N CYS A 186 22.44 3.23 4.56
CA CYS A 186 23.42 2.17 4.25
C CYS A 186 23.26 1.53 2.86
N TRP A 187 22.35 2.04 2.03
CA TRP A 187 22.02 1.44 0.74
C TRP A 187 22.76 2.20 -0.35
N LYS A 188 23.92 1.69 -0.77
CA LYS A 188 24.71 2.27 -1.85
C LYS A 188 23.85 2.29 -3.12
N GLY A 189 23.30 3.45 -3.50
CA GLY A 189 22.64 3.64 -4.78
C GLY A 189 23.54 3.18 -5.94
N LYS A 190 24.87 3.27 -5.78
CA LYS A 190 25.89 2.67 -6.66
C LYS A 190 25.74 1.16 -6.90
N LEU A 191 25.34 0.39 -5.88
CA LEU A 191 25.26 -1.09 -5.98
C LEU A 191 23.97 -1.57 -6.64
N LEU A 192 23.00 -0.67 -6.87
CA LEU A 192 21.67 -1.03 -7.33
C LEU A 192 21.31 -0.31 -8.61
N ASP A 193 20.86 -1.07 -9.59
CA ASP A 193 20.24 -0.51 -10.78
C ASP A 193 18.87 0.12 -10.45
N MET A 194 18.33 0.85 -11.43
CA MET A 194 17.03 1.52 -11.31
C MET A 194 15.87 0.55 -10.96
N GLY A 195 15.95 -0.70 -11.41
CA GLY A 195 14.96 -1.74 -11.12
C GLY A 195 15.02 -2.17 -9.65
N GLY A 196 16.22 -2.45 -9.14
CA GLY A 196 16.45 -2.77 -7.73
C GLY A 196 15.99 -1.65 -6.80
N ARG A 197 16.32 -0.39 -7.13
CA ARG A 197 15.86 0.78 -6.36
C ARG A 197 14.34 0.89 -6.33
N LEU A 198 13.66 0.67 -7.46
CA LEU A 198 12.19 0.71 -7.52
C LEU A 198 11.56 -0.40 -6.65
N ILE A 199 12.14 -1.61 -6.65
CA ILE A 199 11.66 -2.72 -5.82
C ILE A 199 11.77 -2.35 -4.34
N LEU A 200 12.94 -1.89 -3.90
CA LEU A 200 13.22 -1.53 -2.51
C LEU A 200 12.38 -0.35 -2.01
N LEU A 201 12.16 0.62 -2.89
CA LEU A 201 11.26 1.73 -2.60
C LEU A 201 9.86 1.23 -2.24
N ASN A 202 9.35 0.23 -2.96
CA ASN A 202 8.02 -0.32 -2.73
C ASN A 202 7.98 -1.30 -1.55
N SER A 203 8.94 -2.21 -1.45
CA SER A 203 8.94 -3.26 -0.41
C SER A 203 9.38 -2.74 0.96
N CYS A 204 10.32 -1.79 1.01
CA CYS A 204 10.94 -1.33 2.25
C CYS A 204 10.45 0.07 2.65
N LEU A 205 10.61 1.09 1.80
CA LEU A 205 10.29 2.45 2.24
C LEU A 205 8.79 2.73 2.31
N SER A 206 8.05 2.24 1.32
CA SER A 206 6.60 2.51 1.23
C SER A 206 5.79 1.71 2.24
N SER A 207 6.34 0.64 2.82
CA SER A 207 5.68 -0.23 3.80
C SER A 207 5.80 0.30 5.24
N ILE A 208 6.92 0.94 5.60
CA ILE A 208 7.18 1.49 6.94
C ILE A 208 6.03 2.38 7.47
N PRO A 209 5.50 3.36 6.72
CA PRO A 209 4.48 4.25 7.25
C PRO A 209 3.08 3.62 7.27
N LEU A 210 2.84 2.49 6.58
CA LEU A 210 1.48 1.95 6.37
C LEU A 210 0.72 1.71 7.66
N TYR A 211 1.40 1.26 8.72
CA TYR A 211 0.76 1.02 10.01
C TYR A 211 0.21 2.32 10.62
N MET A 212 1.02 3.39 10.67
CA MET A 212 0.56 4.71 11.13
C MET A 212 -0.49 5.32 10.19
N LEU A 213 -0.35 5.14 8.88
CA LEU A 213 -1.32 5.59 7.87
C LEU A 213 -2.68 4.89 8.00
N SER A 214 -2.78 3.78 8.72
CA SER A 214 -4.07 3.14 8.96
C SER A 214 -4.92 3.85 10.01
N PHE A 215 -4.29 4.55 10.96
CA PHE A 215 -4.96 5.16 12.11
C PHE A 215 -4.97 6.69 12.09
N TYR A 216 -3.94 7.31 11.53
CA TYR A 216 -3.76 8.76 11.54
C TYR A 216 -3.80 9.36 10.14
N GLN A 217 -4.41 10.53 10.01
CA GLN A 217 -4.32 11.31 8.78
C GLN A 217 -2.88 11.76 8.55
N LEU A 218 -2.34 11.48 7.36
CA LEU A 218 -0.96 11.84 6.99
C LEU A 218 -0.79 13.37 6.90
N PRO A 219 0.05 13.99 7.75
CA PRO A 219 0.30 15.42 7.64
C PRO A 219 1.03 15.78 6.34
N LYS A 220 0.71 16.94 5.76
CA LYS A 220 1.33 17.40 4.50
C LYS A 220 2.86 17.53 4.60
N GLY A 221 3.37 18.00 5.74
CA GLY A 221 4.81 18.13 5.99
C GLY A 221 5.52 16.78 5.99
N VAL A 222 4.98 15.82 6.74
CA VAL A 222 5.48 14.43 6.81
C VAL A 222 5.44 13.77 5.43
N LYS A 223 4.33 13.91 4.69
CA LYS A 223 4.24 13.41 3.30
C LYS A 223 5.37 13.96 2.43
N LYS A 224 5.60 15.28 2.46
CA LYS A 224 6.65 15.93 1.67
C LYS A 224 8.03 15.37 2.02
N LYS A 225 8.32 15.18 3.31
CA LYS A 225 9.61 14.66 3.78
C LYS A 225 9.82 13.19 3.45
N ILE A 226 8.81 12.34 3.63
CA ILE A 226 8.88 10.92 3.21
C ILE A 226 9.04 10.81 1.69
N ASP A 227 8.27 11.57 0.91
CA ASP A 227 8.39 11.56 -0.55
C ASP A 227 9.75 12.12 -1.01
N PHE A 228 10.37 13.05 -0.27
CA PHE A 228 11.73 13.51 -0.55
C PHE A 228 12.73 12.33 -0.47
N PHE A 229 12.69 11.56 0.61
CA PHE A 229 13.53 10.37 0.79
C PHE A 229 13.27 9.29 -0.28
N ARG A 230 12.01 9.05 -0.64
CA ARG A 230 11.64 8.07 -1.68
C ARG A 230 12.12 8.50 -3.08
N LYS A 231 11.96 9.78 -3.43
CA LYS A 231 12.50 10.35 -4.69
C LYS A 231 14.01 10.24 -4.73
N ARG A 232 14.67 10.51 -3.61
CA ARG A 232 16.11 10.42 -3.45
C ARG A 232 16.60 9.01 -3.73
N LEU A 233 15.99 7.98 -3.13
CA LEU A 233 16.32 6.58 -3.39
C LEU A 233 16.17 6.22 -4.87
N LEU A 234 15.11 6.68 -5.51
CA LEU A 234 14.83 6.29 -6.89
C LEU A 234 15.87 6.88 -7.86
N TRP A 235 16.21 8.16 -7.69
CA TRP A 235 16.98 8.90 -8.68
C TRP A 235 18.47 9.12 -8.34
N GLN A 236 18.83 9.21 -7.06
CA GLN A 236 20.21 9.50 -6.65
C GLN A 236 21.00 8.20 -6.40
N GLU A 237 22.24 8.16 -6.87
CA GLU A 237 23.13 7.00 -6.72
C GLU A 237 24.13 7.17 -5.59
N ASP A 238 24.55 8.42 -5.35
CA ASP A 238 25.58 8.79 -4.40
C ASP A 238 25.18 10.01 -3.57
N LEU A 239 25.73 10.10 -2.37
CA LEU A 239 25.53 11.25 -1.49
C LEU A 239 26.19 12.48 -2.12
N GLY A 240 25.47 13.60 -2.21
CA GLY A 240 25.97 14.86 -2.78
C GLY A 240 25.83 14.99 -4.30
N VAL A 241 25.64 13.89 -5.06
CA VAL A 241 25.45 13.96 -6.51
C VAL A 241 23.98 14.25 -6.84
N ARG A 242 23.70 15.47 -7.30
CA ARG A 242 22.37 15.83 -7.82
C ARG A 242 22.16 15.19 -9.20
N LYS A 243 21.26 14.19 -9.27
CA LYS A 243 20.75 13.67 -10.56
C LYS A 243 19.41 14.31 -10.93
N TYR A 244 19.15 14.40 -12.23
CA TYR A 244 17.87 14.85 -12.76
C TYR A 244 16.75 13.87 -12.40
N HIS A 245 15.67 14.38 -11.83
CA HIS A 245 14.42 13.63 -11.75
C HIS A 245 13.77 13.65 -13.13
N LEU A 246 13.72 12.48 -13.79
CA LEU A 246 13.34 12.40 -15.20
C LEU A 246 11.83 12.54 -15.43
N GLU A 247 11.01 12.17 -14.44
CA GLU A 247 9.56 12.23 -14.52
C GLU A 247 8.92 12.77 -13.24
N LYS A 248 7.72 13.34 -13.35
CA LYS A 248 6.92 13.84 -12.23
C LYS A 248 6.56 12.71 -11.27
N TRP A 249 6.66 12.98 -9.97
CA TRP A 249 6.35 12.00 -8.93
C TRP A 249 4.91 11.48 -8.99
N SER A 250 3.95 12.34 -9.34
CA SER A 250 2.54 11.96 -9.49
C SER A 250 2.32 10.89 -10.56
N VAL A 251 3.11 10.90 -11.63
CA VAL A 251 3.12 9.92 -12.72
C VAL A 251 3.82 8.64 -12.29
N ILE A 252 4.95 8.75 -11.60
CA ILE A 252 5.66 7.59 -11.01
C ILE A 252 4.74 6.80 -10.07
N CYS A 253 3.92 7.51 -9.29
CA CYS A 253 2.93 6.94 -8.39
C CYS A 253 1.67 6.37 -9.07
N SER A 254 1.53 6.53 -10.39
CA SER A 254 0.44 5.88 -11.12
C SER A 254 0.73 4.38 -11.27
N PRO A 255 -0.31 3.53 -11.28
CA PRO A 255 -0.12 2.11 -11.55
C PRO A 255 0.47 1.91 -12.95
N LYS A 256 1.16 0.78 -13.13
CA LYS A 256 1.81 0.40 -14.40
C LYS A 256 0.84 0.35 -15.58
N ASP A 257 -0.38 -0.12 -15.32
CA ASP A 257 -1.49 -0.19 -16.28
C ASP A 257 -2.03 1.18 -16.73
N TYR A 258 -1.69 2.24 -15.98
CA TYR A 258 -2.07 3.63 -16.23
C TYR A 258 -0.84 4.48 -16.58
N GLY A 259 0.25 3.84 -17.01
CA GLY A 259 1.43 4.53 -17.53
C GLY A 259 2.42 5.04 -16.48
N GLY A 260 2.32 4.60 -15.21
CA GLY A 260 3.30 4.91 -14.17
C GLY A 260 4.26 3.76 -13.85
N LEU A 261 4.98 3.87 -12.73
CA LEU A 261 5.91 2.83 -12.23
C LEU A 261 5.31 1.95 -11.13
N GLY A 262 4.10 2.26 -10.66
CA GLY A 262 3.43 1.53 -9.59
C GLY A 262 3.95 1.85 -8.18
N VAL A 263 4.53 3.04 -7.99
CA VAL A 263 4.88 3.53 -6.65
C VAL A 263 3.62 3.96 -5.90
N LEU A 264 3.54 3.71 -4.59
CA LEU A 264 2.35 4.10 -3.82
C LEU A 264 2.30 5.61 -3.57
N ASP A 265 1.15 6.25 -3.85
CA ASP A 265 0.85 7.57 -3.30
C ASP A 265 0.40 7.42 -1.84
N LEU A 266 1.24 7.83 -0.90
CA LEU A 266 0.97 7.65 0.53
C LEU A 266 -0.26 8.42 1.00
N GLY A 267 -0.63 9.52 0.32
CA GLY A 267 -1.83 10.27 0.67
C GLY A 267 -3.11 9.53 0.29
N LEU A 268 -3.16 8.96 -0.92
CA LEU A 268 -4.30 8.14 -1.34
C LEU A 268 -4.34 6.80 -0.60
N MET A 269 -3.16 6.23 -0.30
CA MET A 269 -3.07 5.01 0.50
C MET A 269 -3.58 5.24 1.93
N ASN A 270 -3.33 6.40 2.54
CA ASN A 270 -3.91 6.78 3.83
C ASN A 270 -5.44 6.76 3.77
N VAL A 271 -6.04 7.42 2.76
CA VAL A 271 -7.50 7.39 2.56
C VAL A 271 -8.01 5.95 2.38
N ALA A 272 -7.33 5.15 1.57
CA ALA A 272 -7.73 3.78 1.30
C ALA A 272 -7.65 2.87 2.54
N LEU A 273 -6.59 3.00 3.35
CA LEU A 273 -6.42 2.27 4.60
C LEU A 273 -7.44 2.69 5.65
N THR A 274 -7.72 4.00 5.77
CA THR A 274 -8.77 4.46 6.69
C THR A 274 -10.15 4.04 6.21
N GLY A 275 -10.38 3.91 4.90
CA GLY A 275 -11.61 3.35 4.33
C GLY A 275 -11.86 1.90 4.76
N LYS A 276 -10.80 1.12 5.01
CA LYS A 276 -10.91 -0.24 5.56
C LYS A 276 -11.60 -0.24 6.93
N TRP A 277 -11.34 0.75 7.76
CA TRP A 277 -11.97 0.87 9.08
C TRP A 277 -13.46 1.23 8.97
N LEU A 278 -13.85 2.05 7.99
CA LEU A 278 -15.27 2.30 7.69
C LEU A 278 -15.98 1.01 7.26
N TRP A 279 -15.36 0.22 6.38
CA TRP A 279 -15.89 -1.08 5.98
C TRP A 279 -16.05 -2.03 7.18
N LYS A 280 -15.01 -2.16 8.00
CA LYS A 280 -15.05 -2.98 9.21
C LYS A 280 -16.14 -2.52 10.18
N LEU A 281 -16.37 -1.22 10.30
CA LEU A 281 -17.40 -0.65 11.19
C LEU A 281 -18.84 -1.01 10.76
N GLU A 282 -19.02 -1.42 9.51
CA GLU A 282 -20.34 -1.81 8.97
C GLU A 282 -20.50 -3.31 8.77
N SER A 283 -19.40 -4.06 8.65
CA SER A 283 -19.41 -5.47 8.27
C SER A 283 -18.90 -6.43 9.36
N GLU A 284 -18.17 -5.94 10.34
CA GLU A 284 -17.61 -6.75 11.42
C GLU A 284 -18.23 -6.36 12.77
N GLU A 285 -18.23 -7.31 13.69
CA GLU A 285 -18.62 -7.11 15.08
C GLU A 285 -17.41 -7.28 16.02
N GLY A 286 -17.53 -6.75 17.24
CA GLY A 286 -16.51 -6.85 18.26
C GLY A 286 -16.48 -5.65 19.20
N LEU A 287 -15.65 -5.72 20.24
CA LEU A 287 -15.58 -4.72 21.31
C LEU A 287 -15.31 -3.29 20.80
N TRP A 288 -14.37 -3.14 19.87
CA TRP A 288 -14.06 -1.82 19.29
C TRP A 288 -15.21 -1.28 18.43
N HIS A 289 -15.95 -2.17 17.75
CA HIS A 289 -17.10 -1.82 16.92
C HIS A 289 -18.26 -1.34 17.81
N GLU A 290 -18.54 -2.07 18.91
CA GLU A 290 -19.54 -1.68 19.90
C GLU A 290 -19.22 -0.31 20.50
N LEU A 291 -17.97 -0.09 20.93
CA LEU A 291 -17.50 1.19 21.47
C LEU A 291 -17.76 2.37 20.51
N LEU A 292 -17.42 2.20 19.23
CA LEU A 292 -17.61 3.27 18.24
C LEU A 292 -19.08 3.46 17.90
N ARG A 293 -19.85 2.38 17.79
CA ARG A 293 -21.29 2.47 17.54
C ARG A 293 -22.00 3.19 18.67
N SER A 294 -21.87 2.73 19.91
CA SER A 294 -22.57 3.33 21.05
C SER A 294 -22.17 4.79 21.30
N LYS A 295 -20.87 5.11 21.15
CA LYS A 295 -20.36 6.47 21.37
C LYS A 295 -20.76 7.43 20.25
N TYR A 296 -20.62 7.03 18.98
CA TYR A 296 -20.71 7.96 17.85
C TYR A 296 -21.93 7.77 16.94
N ILE A 297 -22.32 6.53 16.65
CA ILE A 297 -23.36 6.22 15.66
C ILE A 297 -24.75 6.13 16.29
N LYS A 298 -24.85 5.47 17.44
CA LYS A 298 -26.09 5.10 18.12
C LYS A 298 -27.02 4.36 17.15
N ASN A 299 -28.30 4.75 17.07
CA ASN A 299 -29.30 4.14 16.20
C ASN A 299 -29.48 4.90 14.88
N ARG A 300 -28.41 5.50 14.33
CA ARG A 300 -28.48 6.30 13.10
C ARG A 300 -27.66 5.65 11.97
N PRO A 301 -28.07 5.82 10.70
CA PRO A 301 -27.20 5.50 9.57
C PRO A 301 -25.87 6.26 9.67
N LEU A 302 -24.76 5.59 9.36
CA LEU A 302 -23.42 6.19 9.34
C LEU A 302 -23.35 7.47 8.49
N THR A 303 -24.16 7.53 7.43
CA THR A 303 -24.24 8.67 6.51
C THR A 303 -24.78 9.93 7.19
N HIS A 304 -25.64 9.79 8.20
CA HIS A 304 -26.16 10.92 8.98
C HIS A 304 -25.18 11.43 10.05
N VAL A 305 -24.19 10.63 10.42
CA VAL A 305 -23.25 10.97 11.50
C VAL A 305 -22.20 11.98 11.03
N LYS A 306 -21.90 12.99 11.85
CA LYS A 306 -20.85 13.98 11.59
C LYS A 306 -19.90 14.04 12.78
N SER A 307 -18.64 14.41 12.53
CA SER A 307 -17.68 14.68 13.59
C SER A 307 -18.02 15.96 14.34
N LYS A 308 -17.82 15.95 15.66
CA LYS A 308 -18.01 17.08 16.57
C LYS A 308 -16.67 17.58 17.14
N CYS A 309 -16.70 18.77 17.75
CA CYS A 309 -15.60 19.22 18.60
C CYS A 309 -15.42 18.24 19.77
N GLY A 310 -14.16 17.97 20.17
CA GLY A 310 -13.86 16.95 21.19
C GLY A 310 -13.85 15.49 20.72
N ASP A 311 -14.34 15.17 19.52
CA ASP A 311 -14.26 13.79 19.01
C ASP A 311 -12.81 13.31 18.85
N SER A 312 -12.61 12.00 18.99
CA SER A 312 -11.29 11.38 18.84
C SER A 312 -10.73 11.64 17.44
N GLN A 313 -9.40 11.78 17.35
CA GLN A 313 -8.72 12.00 16.08
C GLN A 313 -8.95 10.86 15.07
N PHE A 314 -9.08 9.63 15.55
CA PHE A 314 -9.43 8.47 14.73
C PHE A 314 -10.82 8.64 14.12
N TRP A 315 -11.84 8.96 14.93
CA TRP A 315 -13.21 9.20 14.46
C TRP A 315 -13.29 10.35 13.46
N LYS A 316 -12.63 11.48 13.75
CA LYS A 316 -12.53 12.62 12.82
C LYS A 316 -11.93 12.20 11.48
N THR A 317 -10.90 11.36 11.49
CA THR A 317 -10.27 10.86 10.25
C THR A 317 -11.25 10.02 9.44
N LEU A 318 -12.02 9.13 10.07
CA LEU A 318 -13.08 8.34 9.42
C LEU A 318 -14.15 9.24 8.79
N MET A 319 -14.64 10.23 9.53
CA MET A 319 -15.70 11.13 9.04
C MET A 319 -15.23 11.98 7.86
N ASN A 320 -13.95 12.40 7.84
CA ASN A 320 -13.39 13.18 6.73
C ASN A 320 -13.40 12.41 5.40
N ILE A 321 -13.17 11.10 5.43
CA ILE A 321 -13.11 10.27 4.21
C ILE A 321 -14.43 9.57 3.87
N LYS A 322 -15.42 9.64 4.77
CA LYS A 322 -16.71 8.93 4.68
C LYS A 322 -17.39 9.10 3.31
N HIS A 323 -17.41 10.32 2.79
CA HIS A 323 -18.03 10.63 1.50
C HIS A 323 -17.34 9.92 0.33
N LEU A 324 -16.01 9.82 0.33
CA LEU A 324 -15.25 9.10 -0.71
C LEU A 324 -15.50 7.59 -0.67
N TYR A 325 -15.63 7.04 0.54
CA TYR A 325 -15.92 5.62 0.75
C TYR A 325 -17.36 5.27 0.32
N ARG A 326 -18.33 6.11 0.71
CA ARG A 326 -19.76 5.87 0.43
C ARG A 326 -20.10 5.83 -1.06
N GLN A 327 -19.39 6.56 -1.91
CA GLN A 327 -19.56 6.53 -3.38
C GLN A 327 -19.46 5.12 -3.99
N TYR A 328 -18.81 4.19 -3.29
CA TYR A 328 -18.56 2.82 -3.76
C TYR A 328 -19.27 1.75 -2.94
N CYS A 329 -20.17 2.16 -2.04
CA CYS A 329 -20.93 1.26 -1.17
C CYS A 329 -22.37 1.19 -1.63
N PHE A 330 -22.82 -0.01 -2.00
CA PHE A 330 -24.23 -0.30 -2.25
C PHE A 330 -24.84 -0.92 -0.99
N MET A 331 -25.98 -0.42 -0.52
CA MET A 331 -26.68 -0.96 0.64
C MET A 331 -27.78 -1.92 0.18
N LYS A 332 -27.62 -3.21 0.49
CA LYS A 332 -28.67 -4.21 0.31
C LYS A 332 -29.65 -4.12 1.48
N ILE A 333 -30.87 -3.69 1.19
CA ILE A 333 -31.91 -3.46 2.20
C ILE A 333 -32.35 -4.78 2.85
N GLY A 334 -32.35 -4.77 4.19
CA GLY A 334 -33.02 -5.72 5.06
C GLY A 334 -34.16 -5.01 5.77
N ASP A 335 -33.93 -4.56 7.01
CA ASP A 335 -34.90 -3.85 7.84
C ASP A 335 -34.97 -2.34 7.56
N GLY A 336 -34.01 -1.80 6.80
CA GLY A 336 -33.94 -0.42 6.34
C GLY A 336 -33.58 0.60 7.42
N LYS A 337 -33.25 0.18 8.66
CA LYS A 337 -33.01 1.10 9.79
C LYS A 337 -31.62 1.74 9.74
N SER A 338 -30.66 1.04 9.14
CA SER A 338 -29.27 1.49 9.06
C SER A 338 -28.93 2.19 7.75
N THR A 339 -29.90 2.30 6.84
CA THR A 339 -29.75 2.89 5.51
C THR A 339 -30.51 4.22 5.40
N SER A 340 -29.82 5.26 4.94
CA SER A 340 -30.38 6.57 4.64
C SER A 340 -31.16 6.54 3.33
N PHE A 341 -32.42 6.98 3.36
CA PHE A 341 -33.29 6.97 2.17
C PHE A 341 -32.73 7.82 1.02
N TRP A 342 -32.27 9.03 1.31
CA TRP A 342 -31.82 9.97 0.27
C TRP A 342 -30.35 9.81 -0.11
N TYR A 343 -29.48 9.62 0.88
CA TYR A 343 -28.04 9.78 0.71
C TYR A 343 -27.29 8.48 0.43
N ASP A 344 -27.82 7.34 0.84
CA ASP A 344 -27.15 6.06 0.57
C ASP A 344 -27.50 5.54 -0.81
N PHE A 345 -26.56 4.82 -1.41
CA PHE A 345 -26.78 4.14 -2.66
C PHE A 345 -27.38 2.75 -2.38
N TRP A 346 -28.71 2.62 -2.46
CA TRP A 346 -29.41 1.37 -2.11
C TRP A 346 -30.40 0.90 -3.19
N ILE A 347 -30.68 1.74 -4.19
CA ILE A 347 -31.62 1.47 -5.26
C ILE A 347 -31.14 2.11 -6.57
N GLY A 348 -31.25 1.38 -7.68
CA GLY A 348 -30.82 1.86 -9.00
C GLY A 348 -29.30 1.96 -9.15
N ALA A 349 -28.82 3.04 -9.78
CA ALA A 349 -27.40 3.25 -10.09
C ALA A 349 -26.72 4.40 -9.32
N LYS A 350 -27.50 5.23 -8.61
CA LYS A 350 -27.04 6.41 -7.85
C LYS A 350 -27.94 6.65 -6.64
N PRO A 351 -27.48 7.40 -5.61
CA PRO A 351 -28.33 7.83 -4.52
C PRO A 351 -29.57 8.59 -5.01
N LEU A 352 -30.68 8.45 -4.28
CA LEU A 352 -31.95 9.10 -4.65
C LEU A 352 -31.87 10.63 -4.63
N CYS A 353 -31.00 11.22 -3.80
CA CYS A 353 -30.78 12.67 -3.79
C CYS A 353 -30.14 13.20 -5.08
N GLU A 354 -29.39 12.36 -5.82
CA GLU A 354 -28.83 12.73 -7.13
C GLU A 354 -29.82 12.46 -8.26
N LYS A 355 -30.57 11.35 -8.20
CA LYS A 355 -31.55 10.99 -9.24
C LYS A 355 -32.78 11.90 -9.22
N PHE A 356 -33.25 12.28 -8.04
CA PHE A 356 -34.44 13.10 -7.82
C PHE A 356 -34.08 14.40 -7.08
N SER A 357 -33.14 15.16 -7.64
CA SER A 357 -32.60 16.38 -7.04
C SER A 357 -33.68 17.41 -6.71
N ASP A 358 -34.69 17.55 -7.56
CA ASP A 358 -35.76 18.54 -7.38
C ASP A 358 -36.66 18.20 -6.19
N LEU A 359 -37.03 16.92 -6.04
CA LEU A 359 -37.77 16.42 -4.89
C LEU A 359 -36.94 16.52 -3.61
N PHE A 360 -35.68 16.11 -3.67
CA PHE A 360 -34.76 16.22 -2.54
C PHE A 360 -34.54 17.68 -2.10
N GLY A 361 -34.55 18.62 -3.06
CA GLY A 361 -34.45 20.05 -2.81
C GLY A 361 -35.55 20.55 -1.87
N ILE A 362 -36.80 20.12 -2.11
CA ILE A 362 -38.00 20.53 -1.36
C ILE A 362 -38.36 19.61 -0.20
N ALA A 363 -37.68 18.47 -0.03
CA ALA A 363 -37.90 17.56 1.10
C ALA A 363 -37.61 18.26 2.45
N VAL A 364 -38.55 18.15 3.39
CA VAL A 364 -38.45 18.73 4.73
C VAL A 364 -37.43 17.96 5.56
N ASN A 365 -37.59 16.63 5.65
CA ASN A 365 -36.66 15.75 6.33
C ASN A 365 -35.76 15.01 5.33
N LYS A 366 -34.49 15.43 5.28
CA LYS A 366 -33.47 14.82 4.42
C LYS A 366 -32.72 13.68 5.13
N MET A 367 -32.80 13.62 6.46
CA MET A 367 -32.10 12.64 7.31
C MET A 367 -33.10 11.57 7.76
N ILE A 368 -33.77 10.95 6.80
CA ILE A 368 -34.78 9.90 7.02
C ILE A 368 -34.24 8.54 6.58
N THR A 369 -34.63 7.48 7.28
CA THR A 369 -34.22 6.10 6.99
C THR A 369 -35.14 5.44 5.97
N VAL A 370 -34.68 4.37 5.33
CA VAL A 370 -35.52 3.58 4.41
C VAL A 370 -36.68 2.95 5.17
N ALA A 371 -36.44 2.45 6.39
CA ALA A 371 -37.46 1.90 7.27
C ALA A 371 -38.59 2.89 7.56
N GLU A 372 -38.25 4.13 7.92
CA GLU A 372 -39.24 5.17 8.23
C GLU A 372 -40.10 5.58 7.03
N VAL A 373 -39.56 5.50 5.81
CA VAL A 373 -40.30 5.82 4.59
C VAL A 373 -41.23 4.69 4.19
N LEU A 374 -40.71 3.46 4.10
CA LEU A 374 -41.45 2.33 3.54
C LEU A 374 -42.50 1.80 4.52
N ASN A 375 -42.20 1.70 5.82
CA ASN A 375 -43.20 1.26 6.81
C ASN A 375 -44.40 2.21 6.94
N ASN A 376 -44.19 3.50 6.64
CA ASN A 376 -45.23 4.51 6.72
C ASN A 376 -45.86 4.82 5.35
N ASN A 377 -45.70 3.95 4.34
CA ASN A 377 -46.23 4.15 2.99
C ASN A 377 -45.93 5.56 2.43
N PHE A 378 -44.69 6.01 2.60
CA PHE A 378 -44.18 7.32 2.15
C PHE A 378 -44.79 8.56 2.84
N THR A 379 -45.72 8.41 3.79
CA THR A 379 -46.37 9.54 4.49
C THR A 379 -45.40 10.34 5.36
N SER A 380 -44.29 9.73 5.77
CA SER A 380 -43.21 10.37 6.51
C SER A 380 -42.38 11.35 5.67
N LEU A 381 -42.45 11.26 4.34
CA LEU A 381 -41.81 12.22 3.43
C LEU A 381 -42.71 13.44 3.24
N LYS A 382 -42.36 14.52 3.95
CA LYS A 382 -43.01 15.83 3.81
C LYS A 382 -42.21 16.73 2.87
N PHE A 383 -42.93 17.50 2.05
CA PHE A 383 -42.35 18.48 1.12
C PHE A 383 -42.76 19.90 1.48
N ARG A 384 -41.87 20.88 1.27
CA ARG A 384 -42.12 22.30 1.57
C ARG A 384 -43.05 22.99 0.56
N ARG A 385 -43.34 22.33 -0.55
CA ARG A 385 -44.14 22.84 -1.67
C ARG A 385 -45.00 21.72 -2.20
N ASP A 386 -46.12 22.09 -2.80
CA ASP A 386 -46.99 21.14 -3.48
C ASP A 386 -46.26 20.52 -4.68
N LEU A 387 -46.56 19.25 -4.92
CA LEU A 387 -46.01 18.48 -6.01
C LEU A 387 -46.92 18.65 -7.22
N ILE A 388 -46.57 19.56 -8.13
CA ILE A 388 -47.32 19.86 -9.35
C ILE A 388 -46.40 19.65 -10.56
N GLY A 389 -46.98 19.20 -11.69
CA GLY A 389 -46.27 18.99 -12.96
C GLY A 389 -45.14 17.96 -12.84
N ASP A 390 -43.95 18.32 -13.33
CA ASP A 390 -42.77 17.44 -13.36
C ASP A 390 -42.37 16.87 -11.99
N LYS A 391 -42.65 17.60 -10.90
CA LYS A 391 -42.38 17.13 -9.53
C LYS A 391 -43.33 16.03 -9.11
N PHE A 392 -44.59 16.10 -9.54
CA PHE A 392 -45.56 15.03 -9.29
C PHE A 392 -45.18 13.76 -10.06
N HIS A 393 -44.78 13.90 -11.32
CA HIS A 393 -44.27 12.78 -12.12
C HIS A 393 -43.02 12.16 -11.49
N SER A 394 -42.06 12.97 -11.06
CA SER A 394 -40.87 12.51 -10.35
C SER A 394 -41.23 11.75 -9.06
N TRP A 395 -42.28 12.18 -8.36
CA TRP A 395 -42.74 11.55 -7.13
C TRP A 395 -43.40 10.20 -7.38
N MET A 396 -44.26 10.10 -8.41
CA MET A 396 -44.81 8.83 -8.85
C MET A 396 -43.70 7.86 -9.26
N GLN A 397 -42.75 8.32 -10.07
CA GLN A 397 -41.61 7.49 -10.49
C GLN A 397 -40.77 7.02 -9.30
N LEU A 398 -40.58 7.85 -8.28
CA LEU A 398 -39.88 7.46 -7.04
C LEU A 398 -40.65 6.37 -6.30
N LYS A 399 -41.97 6.50 -6.14
CA LYS A 399 -42.82 5.47 -5.53
C LYS A 399 -42.77 4.16 -6.31
N ASP A 400 -42.91 4.23 -7.63
CA ASP A 400 -42.87 3.06 -8.50
C ASP A 400 -41.52 2.35 -8.42
N THR A 401 -40.41 3.10 -8.42
CA THR A 401 -39.07 2.52 -8.27
C THR A 401 -38.95 1.76 -6.94
N CYS A 402 -39.51 2.29 -5.87
CA CYS A 402 -39.44 1.69 -4.53
C CYS A 402 -40.49 0.59 -4.29
N SER A 403 -41.52 0.47 -5.13
CA SER A 403 -42.66 -0.46 -4.94
C SER A 403 -42.24 -1.93 -4.87
N ALA A 404 -41.17 -2.31 -5.58
CA ALA A 404 -40.64 -3.66 -5.62
C ALA A 404 -39.84 -4.05 -4.36
N ILE A 405 -39.64 -3.14 -3.41
CA ILE A 405 -38.76 -3.34 -2.26
C ILE A 405 -39.58 -3.67 -1.02
N SER A 406 -39.46 -4.92 -0.58
CA SER A 406 -40.02 -5.41 0.67
C SER A 406 -38.98 -5.40 1.79
N LEU A 407 -39.29 -4.76 2.91
CA LEU A 407 -38.47 -4.85 4.12
C LEU A 407 -38.53 -6.26 4.73
N ARG A 408 -37.40 -6.71 5.28
CA ARG A 408 -37.26 -8.03 5.91
C ARG A 408 -36.75 -7.87 7.35
N ASN A 409 -37.03 -8.84 8.21
CA ASN A 409 -36.49 -8.90 9.57
C ASN A 409 -35.01 -9.36 9.59
N ALA A 410 -34.15 -8.68 8.85
CA ALA A 410 -32.71 -8.91 8.81
C ALA A 410 -31.99 -7.56 8.73
N ALA A 411 -30.77 -7.47 9.27
CA ALA A 411 -29.99 -6.23 9.19
C ALA A 411 -29.64 -5.88 7.73
N ASP A 412 -29.53 -4.59 7.42
CA ASP A 412 -29.03 -4.16 6.11
C ASP A 412 -27.56 -4.59 5.93
N VAL A 413 -27.18 -4.89 4.69
CA VAL A 413 -25.84 -5.37 4.36
C VAL A 413 -25.17 -4.42 3.38
N VAL A 414 -23.96 -3.94 3.72
CA VAL A 414 -23.14 -3.16 2.81
C VAL A 414 -22.43 -4.06 1.79
N VAL A 415 -22.46 -3.66 0.52
CA VAL A 415 -21.84 -4.37 -0.61
C VAL A 415 -20.85 -3.43 -1.30
N TRP A 416 -19.62 -3.89 -1.46
CA TRP A 416 -18.56 -3.11 -2.12
C TRP A 416 -18.62 -3.24 -3.64
N VAL A 417 -18.93 -2.15 -4.33
CA VAL A 417 -19.24 -2.17 -5.78
C VAL A 417 -18.00 -2.38 -6.65
N LEU A 418 -16.80 -2.06 -6.16
CA LEU A 418 -15.55 -2.15 -6.93
C LEU A 418 -14.95 -3.57 -6.98
N SER A 419 -15.52 -4.54 -6.27
CA SER A 419 -15.08 -5.94 -6.31
C SER A 419 -16.22 -6.85 -6.75
N LYS A 420 -15.92 -7.84 -7.60
CA LYS A 420 -16.89 -8.87 -8.00
C LYS A 420 -17.40 -9.70 -6.80
N SER A 421 -16.59 -9.83 -5.75
CA SER A 421 -16.99 -10.53 -4.53
C SER A 421 -17.91 -9.71 -3.63
N GLY A 422 -18.12 -8.41 -3.91
CA GLY A 422 -18.82 -7.52 -3.00
C GLY A 422 -18.04 -7.17 -1.73
N VAL A 423 -16.79 -7.62 -1.59
CA VAL A 423 -15.95 -7.39 -0.40
C VAL A 423 -14.95 -6.26 -0.63
N PHE A 424 -14.82 -5.37 0.37
CA PHE A 424 -13.86 -4.28 0.34
C PHE A 424 -12.42 -4.78 0.28
N THR A 425 -11.63 -4.15 -0.60
CA THR A 425 -10.16 -4.28 -0.56
C THR A 425 -9.51 -2.91 -0.66
N VAL A 426 -8.49 -2.68 0.16
CA VAL A 426 -7.68 -1.44 0.13
C VAL A 426 -7.14 -1.19 -1.28
N LYS A 427 -6.74 -2.26 -1.99
CA LYS A 427 -6.25 -2.20 -3.37
C LYS A 427 -7.31 -1.65 -4.32
N SER A 428 -8.55 -2.16 -4.29
CA SER A 428 -9.63 -1.68 -5.17
C SER A 428 -9.98 -0.22 -4.90
N PHE A 429 -10.05 0.18 -3.63
CA PHE A 429 -10.35 1.56 -3.26
C PHE A 429 -9.22 2.52 -3.67
N TYR A 430 -7.97 2.14 -3.39
CA TYR A 430 -6.80 2.91 -3.82
C TYR A 430 -6.76 3.11 -5.33
N LEU A 431 -7.03 2.04 -6.11
CA LEU A 431 -7.08 2.12 -7.56
C LEU A 431 -8.18 3.08 -8.01
N ALA A 432 -9.41 2.94 -7.51
CA ALA A 432 -10.51 3.83 -7.85
C ALA A 432 -10.17 5.30 -7.57
N LEU A 433 -9.62 5.62 -6.39
CA LEU A 433 -9.19 6.97 -6.03
C LEU A 433 -8.09 7.51 -6.95
N LYS A 434 -7.17 6.65 -7.40
CA LYS A 434 -6.03 7.06 -8.25
C LYS A 434 -6.42 7.19 -9.71
N THR A 435 -7.39 6.43 -10.18
CA THR A 435 -7.74 6.29 -11.61
C THR A 435 -9.06 6.96 -11.97
N GLN A 436 -9.69 7.68 -11.04
CA GLN A 436 -10.82 8.56 -11.34
C GLN A 436 -10.48 9.43 -12.56
N ASN A 437 -11.27 9.32 -13.62
CA ASN A 437 -11.11 10.04 -14.89
C ASN A 437 -9.81 9.76 -15.67
N ILE A 438 -9.13 8.64 -15.41
CA ILE A 438 -7.94 8.23 -16.18
C ILE A 438 -8.26 6.97 -16.97
N MET A 439 -8.08 7.03 -18.28
CA MET A 439 -8.20 5.84 -19.15
C MET A 439 -7.02 4.89 -18.92
N LYS A 440 -7.32 3.59 -18.89
CA LYS A 440 -6.30 2.55 -18.82
C LYS A 440 -5.46 2.60 -20.11
N THR A 441 -4.16 2.81 -19.98
CA THR A 441 -3.26 2.94 -21.13
C THR A 441 -2.72 1.61 -21.62
N CYS A 442 -2.95 0.51 -20.87
CA CYS A 442 -2.55 -0.86 -21.21
C CYS A 442 -1.11 -0.90 -21.77
N ASN A 443 -0.11 -0.67 -20.92
CA ASN A 443 1.28 -0.61 -21.38
C ASN A 443 1.92 -2.02 -21.47
N PRO A 444 2.07 -2.60 -22.68
CA PRO A 444 2.58 -3.96 -22.86
C PRO A 444 4.05 -4.14 -22.45
N ILE A 445 4.83 -3.06 -22.29
CA ILE A 445 6.23 -3.09 -21.84
C ILE A 445 6.38 -3.90 -20.54
N TRP A 446 5.40 -3.79 -19.63
CA TRP A 446 5.45 -4.44 -18.32
C TRP A 446 5.31 -5.97 -18.42
N ASN A 447 4.70 -6.48 -19.48
CA ASN A 447 4.49 -7.90 -19.72
C ASN A 447 5.69 -8.59 -20.37
N LEU A 448 6.63 -7.83 -20.94
CA LEU A 448 7.85 -8.36 -21.57
C LEU A 448 8.71 -9.15 -20.58
N LYS A 449 9.42 -10.16 -21.07
CA LYS A 449 10.32 -10.99 -20.27
C LYS A 449 11.76 -10.50 -20.43
N ILE A 450 12.01 -9.33 -19.84
CA ILE A 450 13.30 -8.63 -19.84
C ILE A 450 13.57 -8.02 -18.45
N PRO A 451 14.83 -7.68 -18.11
CA PRO A 451 15.17 -7.07 -16.83
C PRO A 451 14.39 -5.77 -16.54
N LEU A 452 14.05 -5.53 -15.28
CA LEU A 452 13.24 -4.38 -14.87
C LEU A 452 13.91 -3.04 -15.19
N LYS A 453 15.24 -2.93 -15.08
CA LYS A 453 15.99 -1.73 -15.49
C LYS A 453 15.72 -1.34 -16.95
N VAL A 454 15.63 -2.33 -17.85
CA VAL A 454 15.38 -2.13 -19.27
C VAL A 454 13.93 -1.68 -19.47
N LYS A 455 12.96 -2.30 -18.77
CA LYS A 455 11.55 -1.85 -18.83
C LYS A 455 11.38 -0.39 -18.41
N ILE A 456 12.06 0.03 -17.34
CA ILE A 456 12.02 1.43 -16.88
C ILE A 456 12.64 2.35 -17.92
N PHE A 457 13.76 1.94 -18.53
CA PHE A 457 14.37 2.67 -19.64
C PHE A 457 13.41 2.82 -20.83
N LEU A 458 12.78 1.75 -21.31
CA LEU A 458 11.83 1.81 -22.43
C LEU A 458 10.62 2.69 -22.09
N TRP A 459 10.14 2.63 -20.85
CA TRP A 459 9.07 3.50 -20.36
C TRP A 459 9.48 4.98 -20.38
N LEU A 460 10.70 5.32 -19.97
CA LEU A 460 11.24 6.69 -20.07
C LEU A 460 11.44 7.13 -21.52
N ALA A 461 11.93 6.23 -22.38
CA ALA A 461 12.18 6.51 -23.79
C ALA A 461 10.87 6.84 -24.52
N ARG A 462 9.82 6.02 -24.30
CA ARG A 462 8.49 6.26 -24.87
C ARG A 462 7.89 7.61 -24.43
N ARG A 463 8.23 8.09 -23.23
CA ARG A 463 7.75 9.39 -22.70
C ARG A 463 8.65 10.56 -23.08
N ASN A 464 9.68 10.34 -23.90
CA ASN A 464 10.70 11.32 -24.26
C ASN A 464 11.36 11.96 -23.01
N LYS A 465 11.74 11.13 -22.03
CA LYS A 465 12.33 11.56 -20.74
C LYS A 465 13.73 11.05 -20.47
N ILE A 466 14.33 10.29 -21.40
CA ILE A 466 15.72 9.88 -21.28
C ILE A 466 16.67 11.07 -21.49
N LEU A 467 17.92 10.93 -21.03
CA LEU A 467 18.91 12.02 -20.99
C LEU A 467 19.62 12.20 -22.34
N THR A 468 18.85 12.50 -23.37
CA THR A 468 19.35 13.00 -24.67
C THR A 468 19.79 14.45 -24.54
N LYS A 469 20.68 14.92 -25.42
CA LYS A 469 21.19 16.31 -25.36
C LYS A 469 20.08 17.36 -25.46
N ASP A 470 19.02 17.11 -26.24
CA ASP A 470 17.86 18.01 -26.30
C ASP A 470 17.12 18.11 -24.94
N ASN A 471 16.93 16.97 -24.27
CA ASN A 471 16.28 16.90 -22.96
C ASN A 471 17.16 17.45 -21.84
N LEU A 472 18.49 17.32 -21.96
CA LEU A 472 19.47 17.94 -21.08
C LEU A 472 19.45 19.47 -21.23
N SER A 473 19.44 19.99 -22.47
CA SER A 473 19.33 21.42 -22.76
C SER A 473 18.07 22.03 -22.15
N LYS A 474 16.91 21.37 -22.32
CA LYS A 474 15.62 21.76 -21.68
C LYS A 474 15.69 21.77 -20.13
N LYS A 475 16.68 21.09 -19.54
CA LYS A 475 16.91 21.02 -18.09
C LYS A 475 18.05 21.95 -17.63
N GLY A 476 18.50 22.88 -18.48
CA GLY A 476 19.52 23.87 -18.17
C GLY A 476 20.96 23.33 -18.17
N TRP A 477 21.22 22.22 -18.87
CA TRP A 477 22.59 21.73 -19.07
C TRP A 477 23.35 22.67 -20.03
N LYS A 478 24.54 23.11 -19.62
CA LYS A 478 25.39 24.08 -20.34
C LYS A 478 26.36 23.43 -21.34
N GLY A 479 26.06 22.24 -21.84
CA GLY A 479 26.93 21.57 -22.81
C GLY A 479 27.00 22.32 -24.14
N GLU A 480 28.18 22.32 -24.76
CA GLU A 480 28.50 23.17 -25.92
C GLU A 480 27.84 22.70 -27.23
N ASN A 481 27.42 21.44 -27.36
CA ASN A 481 26.89 20.90 -28.61
C ASN A 481 25.71 19.94 -28.41
N ILE A 482 24.55 20.26 -29.01
CA ILE A 482 23.30 19.48 -29.02
C ILE A 482 23.33 18.37 -30.09
N LYS A 483 24.30 18.42 -31.02
CA LYS A 483 24.42 17.46 -32.11
C LYS A 483 24.79 16.05 -31.62
N CYS A 484 24.29 15.05 -32.32
CA CYS A 484 24.60 13.65 -32.16
C CYS A 484 26.07 13.40 -32.52
N LEU A 485 26.74 12.56 -31.71
CA LEU A 485 28.13 12.19 -31.93
C LEU A 485 28.32 11.34 -33.20
N PHE A 486 27.27 10.65 -33.65
CA PHE A 486 27.35 9.72 -34.78
C PHE A 486 27.12 10.37 -36.15
N CYS A 487 26.32 11.44 -36.25
CA CYS A 487 25.93 12.00 -37.56
C CYS A 487 25.60 13.49 -37.55
N CYS A 488 26.09 14.26 -36.56
CA CYS A 488 26.05 15.72 -36.54
C CYS A 488 24.66 16.42 -36.58
N GLU A 489 23.55 15.67 -36.58
CA GLU A 489 22.18 16.17 -36.44
C GLU A 489 21.78 16.36 -34.97
N ASN A 490 20.68 17.05 -34.67
CA ASN A 490 20.24 17.26 -33.29
C ASN A 490 19.89 15.95 -32.56
N GLU A 491 20.51 15.72 -31.39
CA GLU A 491 20.33 14.48 -30.64
C GLU A 491 18.98 14.47 -29.89
N THR A 492 17.97 13.87 -30.51
CA THR A 492 16.66 13.59 -29.93
C THR A 492 16.44 12.09 -29.69
N VAL A 493 15.39 11.72 -28.97
CA VAL A 493 15.03 10.31 -28.74
C VAL A 493 14.71 9.57 -30.03
N ASN A 494 13.93 10.16 -30.94
CA ASN A 494 13.66 9.56 -32.24
C ASN A 494 14.93 9.48 -33.07
N HIS A 495 15.76 10.52 -33.04
CA HIS A 495 17.01 10.53 -33.78
C HIS A 495 17.96 9.41 -33.34
N ILE A 496 18.26 9.27 -32.04
CA ILE A 496 19.17 8.21 -31.55
C ILE A 496 18.65 6.81 -31.90
N PHE A 497 17.35 6.61 -31.85
CA PHE A 497 16.78 5.27 -31.99
C PHE A 497 16.32 4.91 -33.39
N LEU A 498 16.08 5.86 -34.29
CA LEU A 498 15.50 5.62 -35.62
C LEU A 498 16.25 6.38 -36.72
N ASP A 499 16.46 7.69 -36.55
CA ASP A 499 16.90 8.54 -37.65
C ASP A 499 18.43 8.62 -37.83
N CYS A 500 19.21 8.32 -36.80
CA CYS A 500 20.66 8.33 -36.84
C CYS A 500 21.19 7.31 -37.87
N ALA A 501 22.30 7.64 -38.56
CA ALA A 501 22.91 6.76 -39.57
C ALA A 501 23.16 5.33 -39.04
N VAL A 502 23.65 5.23 -37.81
CA VAL A 502 23.87 3.96 -37.10
C VAL A 502 22.54 3.23 -36.83
N ALA A 503 21.52 3.94 -36.35
CA ALA A 503 20.21 3.35 -36.10
C ALA A 503 19.58 2.83 -37.40
N ARG A 504 19.63 3.61 -38.48
CA ARG A 504 19.14 3.21 -39.81
C ARG A 504 19.84 1.95 -40.31
N PHE A 505 21.16 1.85 -40.12
CA PHE A 505 21.91 0.64 -40.46
C PHE A 505 21.38 -0.58 -39.70
N VAL A 506 21.24 -0.50 -38.38
CA VAL A 506 20.71 -1.60 -37.55
C VAL A 506 19.29 -1.97 -37.97
N TRP A 507 18.41 -1.00 -38.21
CA TRP A 507 17.04 -1.27 -38.64
C TRP A 507 16.95 -1.89 -40.03
N ARG A 508 17.84 -1.52 -40.97
CA ARG A 508 17.90 -2.16 -42.29
C ARG A 508 18.30 -3.63 -42.20
N MET A 509 19.27 -3.97 -41.35
CA MET A 509 19.65 -5.37 -41.11
C MET A 509 18.48 -6.18 -40.53
N LEU A 510 17.75 -5.60 -39.57
CA LEU A 510 16.56 -6.23 -38.98
C LEU A 510 15.38 -6.32 -39.96
N TYR A 511 15.25 -5.37 -40.87
CA TYR A 511 14.27 -5.41 -41.94
C TYR A 511 14.55 -6.58 -42.89
N ILE A 512 15.81 -6.79 -43.28
CA ILE A 512 16.20 -7.93 -44.12
C ILE A 512 15.97 -9.26 -43.39
N CYS A 513 16.33 -9.37 -42.11
CA CYS A 513 16.19 -10.62 -41.34
C CYS A 513 14.72 -10.96 -40.99
N PHE A 514 13.93 -9.97 -40.61
CA PHE A 514 12.64 -10.19 -39.91
C PHE A 514 11.47 -9.39 -40.47
N ASN A 515 11.69 -8.59 -41.52
CA ASN A 515 10.68 -7.69 -42.09
C ASN A 515 10.09 -6.71 -41.04
N VAL A 516 10.95 -6.16 -40.18
CA VAL A 516 10.59 -5.23 -39.10
C VAL A 516 10.99 -3.80 -39.48
N GLY A 517 10.02 -2.88 -39.48
CA GLY A 517 10.21 -1.47 -39.84
C GLY A 517 9.88 -1.18 -41.32
N PRO A 518 10.06 0.06 -41.80
CA PRO A 518 10.58 1.23 -41.08
C PRO A 518 9.57 1.82 -40.08
N PHE A 519 10.06 2.57 -39.09
CA PHE A 519 9.23 3.27 -38.10
C PHE A 519 9.45 4.78 -38.18
N ILE A 520 8.39 5.55 -37.98
CA ILE A 520 8.41 7.03 -38.06
C ILE A 520 8.82 7.66 -36.72
N SER A 521 8.45 7.04 -35.61
CA SER A 521 8.76 7.49 -34.25
C SER A 521 8.79 6.34 -33.26
N VAL A 522 9.45 6.53 -32.11
CA VAL A 522 9.50 5.52 -31.05
C VAL A 522 8.10 5.18 -30.54
N ASP A 523 7.19 6.15 -30.45
CA ASP A 523 5.80 5.87 -30.04
C ASP A 523 5.02 5.10 -31.13
N SER A 524 5.19 5.44 -32.42
CA SER A 524 4.58 4.69 -33.52
C SER A 524 5.10 3.24 -33.61
N MET A 525 6.39 3.03 -33.34
CA MET A 525 7.00 1.71 -33.26
C MET A 525 6.32 0.88 -32.17
N TRP A 526 6.12 1.48 -30.99
CA TRP A 526 5.43 0.81 -29.88
C TRP A 526 3.95 0.58 -30.15
N HIS A 527 3.27 1.52 -30.80
CA HIS A 527 1.88 1.37 -31.19
C HIS A 527 1.72 0.18 -32.16
N THR A 528 2.51 0.16 -33.24
CA THR A 528 2.52 -0.92 -34.25
C THR A 528 2.78 -2.28 -33.63
N TRP A 529 3.78 -2.36 -32.75
CA TRP A 529 4.07 -3.57 -31.98
C TRP A 529 2.89 -4.00 -31.08
N SER A 530 2.30 -3.05 -30.35
CA SER A 530 1.24 -3.33 -29.38
C SER A 530 -0.06 -3.82 -30.02
N CYS A 531 -0.34 -3.37 -31.25
CA CYS A 531 -1.53 -3.71 -32.03
C CYS A 531 -1.48 -5.09 -32.70
N SER A 532 -0.33 -5.78 -32.68
CA SER A 532 -0.22 -7.10 -33.31
C SER A 532 -1.16 -8.13 -32.66
N LYS A 533 -1.98 -8.78 -33.50
CA LYS A 533 -2.95 -9.81 -33.07
C LYS A 533 -2.25 -11.08 -32.55
N ASP A 534 -1.10 -11.45 -33.13
CA ASP A 534 -0.33 -12.61 -32.66
C ASP A 534 0.38 -12.30 -31.33
N LYS A 535 -0.08 -12.98 -30.26
CA LYS A 535 0.48 -12.89 -28.91
C LYS A 535 1.92 -13.43 -28.84
N SER A 536 2.25 -14.46 -29.62
CA SER A 536 3.58 -15.05 -29.62
C SER A 536 4.56 -14.10 -30.30
N TRP A 537 4.26 -13.65 -31.52
CA TRP A 537 5.04 -12.64 -32.22
C TRP A 537 5.22 -11.39 -31.37
N ARG A 538 4.15 -10.77 -30.85
CA ARG A 538 4.23 -9.58 -30.00
C ARG A 538 5.12 -9.77 -28.77
N SER A 539 5.11 -10.95 -28.15
CA SER A 539 6.01 -11.22 -27.03
C SER A 539 7.48 -11.22 -27.46
N LEU A 540 7.80 -11.83 -28.59
CA LEU A 540 9.17 -12.02 -29.08
C LEU A 540 9.72 -10.77 -29.75
N SER A 541 8.97 -10.17 -30.68
CA SER A 541 9.34 -8.93 -31.35
C SER A 541 9.52 -7.79 -30.36
N GLY A 542 8.74 -7.74 -29.27
CA GLY A 542 8.93 -6.74 -28.22
C GLY A 542 10.24 -6.90 -27.43
N VAL A 543 10.73 -8.13 -27.27
CA VAL A 543 12.06 -8.42 -26.70
C VAL A 543 13.15 -8.00 -27.70
N GLY A 544 12.94 -8.28 -28.99
CA GLY A 544 13.76 -7.77 -30.10
C GLY A 544 13.93 -6.25 -30.08
N LEU A 545 12.82 -5.52 -30.17
CA LEU A 545 12.79 -4.05 -30.13
C LEU A 545 13.46 -3.50 -28.86
N ALA A 546 13.24 -4.14 -27.71
CA ALA A 546 13.89 -3.77 -26.46
C ALA A 546 15.42 -3.93 -26.52
N ALA A 547 15.92 -5.01 -27.14
CA ALA A 547 17.35 -5.28 -27.26
C ALA A 547 18.03 -4.24 -28.15
N VAL A 548 17.40 -3.89 -29.28
CA VAL A 548 17.88 -2.86 -30.22
C VAL A 548 18.01 -1.50 -29.54
N LEU A 549 16.93 -1.02 -28.92
CA LEU A 549 16.94 0.28 -28.25
C LEU A 549 17.95 0.31 -27.10
N TRP A 550 18.08 -0.79 -26.35
CA TRP A 550 19.02 -0.87 -25.24
C TRP A 550 20.48 -0.90 -25.72
N SER A 551 20.78 -1.62 -26.81
CA SER A 551 22.11 -1.65 -27.43
C SER A 551 22.53 -0.27 -27.95
N LEU A 552 21.67 0.39 -28.74
CA LEU A 552 21.93 1.74 -29.24
C LEU A 552 22.20 2.73 -28.09
N TRP A 553 21.39 2.67 -27.04
CA TRP A 553 21.56 3.50 -25.85
C TRP A 553 22.86 3.21 -25.09
N LYS A 554 23.26 1.93 -25.01
CA LYS A 554 24.47 1.52 -24.31
C LYS A 554 25.73 1.97 -25.03
N VAL A 555 25.80 1.78 -26.35
CA VAL A 555 26.94 2.20 -27.16
C VAL A 555 27.05 3.73 -27.18
N ARG A 556 25.93 4.43 -27.40
CA ARG A 556 25.89 5.91 -27.31
C ARG A 556 26.45 6.42 -26.00
N ASN A 557 26.05 5.82 -24.87
CA ASN A 557 26.56 6.28 -23.57
C ASN A 557 28.02 5.91 -23.33
N ASP A 558 28.51 4.79 -23.87
CA ASP A 558 29.93 4.45 -23.77
C ASP A 558 30.79 5.49 -24.50
N ASP A 559 30.38 5.87 -25.71
CA ASP A 559 31.02 6.94 -26.48
C ASP A 559 30.98 8.29 -25.74
N VAL A 560 29.80 8.71 -25.25
CA VAL A 560 29.64 10.00 -24.56
C VAL A 560 30.45 10.13 -23.28
N PHE A 561 30.56 9.05 -22.49
CA PHE A 561 31.18 9.12 -21.16
C PHE A 561 32.61 8.58 -21.13
N ARG A 562 33.02 7.78 -22.11
CA ARG A 562 34.36 7.16 -22.17
C ARG A 562 35.15 7.50 -23.42
N GLY A 563 34.54 8.18 -24.41
CA GLY A 563 35.17 8.47 -25.69
C GLY A 563 35.38 7.24 -26.57
N ASN A 564 34.69 6.13 -26.26
CA ASN A 564 34.82 4.87 -26.96
C ASN A 564 33.90 4.84 -28.19
N PHE A 565 34.31 5.50 -29.26
CA PHE A 565 33.60 5.40 -30.53
C PHE A 565 33.79 4.00 -31.12
N PRO A 566 32.72 3.26 -31.44
CA PRO A 566 32.84 1.93 -32.03
C PRO A 566 33.47 2.01 -33.41
N THR A 567 34.64 1.38 -33.60
CA THR A 567 35.33 1.31 -34.89
C THR A 567 34.69 0.32 -35.86
N ASP A 568 33.98 -0.67 -35.34
CA ASP A 568 33.29 -1.71 -36.10
C ASP A 568 31.75 -1.62 -35.90
N PRO A 569 30.96 -1.43 -36.98
CA PRO A 569 29.49 -1.47 -36.93
C PRO A 569 28.90 -2.77 -36.37
N LEU A 570 29.63 -3.89 -36.44
CA LEU A 570 29.19 -5.18 -35.89
C LEU A 570 29.03 -5.14 -34.36
N VAL A 571 29.67 -4.19 -33.65
CA VAL A 571 29.50 -4.03 -32.20
C VAL A 571 28.02 -3.88 -31.82
N PHE A 572 27.22 -3.16 -32.61
CA PHE A 572 25.80 -2.99 -32.34
C PHE A 572 25.01 -4.30 -32.49
N ILE A 573 25.29 -5.05 -33.56
CA ILE A 573 24.68 -6.35 -33.87
C ILE A 573 25.06 -7.38 -32.81
N ASN A 574 26.34 -7.51 -32.48
CA ASN A 574 26.85 -8.43 -31.46
C ASN A 574 26.24 -8.13 -30.08
N LEU A 575 26.07 -6.86 -29.74
CA LEU A 575 25.43 -6.47 -28.48
C LEU A 575 23.93 -6.80 -28.47
N ILE A 576 23.24 -6.65 -29.60
CA ILE A 576 21.84 -7.10 -29.75
C ILE A 576 21.75 -8.62 -29.56
N CYS A 577 22.59 -9.40 -30.26
CA CYS A 577 22.68 -10.85 -30.12
C CYS A 577 22.92 -11.27 -28.66
N TYR A 578 23.88 -10.62 -28.00
CA TYR A 578 24.18 -10.86 -26.59
C TYR A 578 22.95 -10.66 -25.69
N TRP A 579 22.21 -9.56 -25.84
CA TRP A 579 21.01 -9.33 -25.03
C TRP A 579 19.89 -10.31 -25.34
N LEU A 580 19.67 -10.64 -26.62
CA LEU A 580 18.66 -11.62 -27.02
C LEU A 580 18.97 -13.01 -26.46
N SER A 581 20.22 -13.46 -26.56
CA SER A 581 20.69 -14.71 -25.95
C SER A 581 20.54 -14.69 -24.43
N SER A 582 20.94 -13.60 -23.77
CA SER A 582 20.77 -13.46 -22.31
C SER A 582 19.31 -13.46 -21.87
N TRP A 583 18.41 -12.84 -22.65
CA TRP A 583 16.98 -12.73 -22.33
C TRP A 583 16.16 -13.93 -22.82
N SER A 584 16.74 -14.85 -23.60
CA SER A 584 16.11 -16.11 -23.99
C SER A 584 15.77 -16.96 -22.75
N ILE A 585 16.68 -16.98 -21.77
CA ILE A 585 16.55 -17.69 -20.47
C ILE A 585 15.36 -17.15 -19.66
N LEU A 586 14.98 -15.88 -19.87
CA LEU A 586 13.87 -15.25 -19.16
C LEU A 586 12.49 -15.59 -19.75
N GLN A 587 12.43 -16.26 -20.91
CA GLN A 587 11.18 -16.59 -21.58
C GLN A 587 10.44 -17.72 -20.85
N ARG A 588 9.10 -17.65 -20.88
CA ARG A 588 8.23 -18.64 -20.18
C ARG A 588 8.16 -20.01 -20.85
N SER A 589 8.53 -20.10 -22.12
CA SER A 589 8.35 -21.29 -22.94
C SER A 589 9.65 -21.57 -23.66
N GLU A 590 10.08 -22.82 -23.64
CA GLU A 590 11.29 -23.28 -24.33
C GLU A 590 11.21 -23.00 -25.83
N VAL A 591 10.02 -23.14 -26.44
CA VAL A 591 9.79 -22.79 -27.86
C VAL A 591 10.09 -21.32 -28.13
N LYS A 592 9.74 -20.42 -27.21
CA LYS A 592 10.03 -18.98 -27.35
C LYS A 592 11.51 -18.67 -27.16
N ALA A 593 12.18 -19.36 -26.24
CA ALA A 593 13.62 -19.25 -26.05
C ALA A 593 14.37 -19.70 -27.33
N LYS A 594 14.06 -20.89 -27.84
CA LYS A 594 14.61 -21.42 -29.10
C LYS A 594 14.37 -20.49 -30.29
N LYS A 595 13.18 -19.89 -30.40
CA LYS A 595 12.89 -18.89 -31.46
C LYS A 595 13.77 -17.63 -31.35
N LEU A 596 14.09 -17.16 -30.14
CA LEU A 596 15.03 -16.05 -29.97
C LEU A 596 16.45 -16.46 -30.36
N GLU A 597 16.90 -17.64 -29.95
CA GLU A 597 18.23 -18.17 -30.31
C GLU A 597 18.38 -18.38 -31.82
N LEU A 598 17.35 -18.90 -32.49
CA LEU A 598 17.31 -18.98 -33.95
C LEU A 598 17.39 -17.59 -34.60
N GLY A 599 16.66 -16.61 -34.05
CA GLY A 599 16.76 -15.22 -34.50
C GLY A 599 18.17 -14.64 -34.33
N VAL A 600 18.86 -14.96 -33.23
CA VAL A 600 20.26 -14.56 -33.01
C VAL A 600 21.17 -15.14 -34.08
N ARG A 601 21.07 -16.44 -34.36
CA ARG A 601 21.90 -17.10 -35.39
C ARG A 601 21.67 -16.51 -36.79
N LEU A 602 20.42 -16.20 -37.13
CA LEU A 602 20.08 -15.55 -38.41
C LEU A 602 20.72 -14.16 -38.51
N LEU A 603 20.68 -13.37 -37.44
CA LEU A 603 21.26 -12.04 -37.40
C LEU A 603 22.80 -12.08 -37.49
N GLU A 604 23.44 -13.03 -36.80
CA GLU A 604 24.89 -13.25 -36.86
C GLU A 604 25.34 -13.71 -38.24
N HIS A 605 24.57 -14.60 -38.88
CA HIS A 605 24.86 -15.08 -40.23
C HIS A 605 24.74 -13.97 -41.26
N LEU A 606 23.64 -13.20 -41.25
CA LEU A 606 23.45 -12.05 -42.14
C LEU A 606 24.55 -11.00 -41.94
N ALA A 607 24.88 -10.70 -40.68
CA ALA A 607 25.98 -9.76 -40.38
C ALA A 607 27.32 -10.29 -40.89
N SER A 608 27.57 -11.59 -40.79
CA SER A 608 28.78 -12.19 -41.36
C SER A 608 28.78 -12.09 -42.88
N GLU A 609 27.68 -12.39 -43.57
CA GLU A 609 27.59 -12.29 -45.04
C GLU A 609 27.83 -10.85 -45.54
N VAL A 610 27.16 -9.88 -44.92
CA VAL A 610 27.26 -8.46 -45.30
C VAL A 610 28.69 -7.91 -45.13
N PHE A 611 29.45 -8.41 -44.16
CA PHE A 611 30.82 -7.94 -43.88
C PHE A 611 31.93 -8.85 -44.42
N SER A 612 31.63 -10.09 -44.84
CA SER A 612 32.61 -11.04 -45.40
C SER A 612 32.67 -11.08 -46.93
N GLN A 613 31.60 -10.70 -47.65
CA GLN A 613 31.59 -10.73 -49.11
C GLN A 613 32.12 -9.43 -49.72
N ARG A 614 33.38 -9.42 -50.20
CA ARG A 614 34.05 -8.57 -51.24
C ARG A 614 33.76 -7.04 -51.35
N HIS A 615 32.89 -6.44 -50.54
CA HIS A 615 32.49 -5.03 -50.54
C HIS A 615 32.44 -4.43 -49.11
N GLY A 616 33.27 -4.96 -48.20
CA GLY A 616 33.31 -4.55 -46.79
C GLY A 616 33.30 -3.03 -46.61
N TRP A 617 32.30 -2.55 -45.86
CA TRP A 617 32.16 -1.15 -45.46
C TRP A 617 33.35 -0.72 -44.58
N ASN A 618 34.39 -0.17 -45.20
CA ASN A 618 35.48 0.51 -44.49
C ASN A 618 35.04 1.96 -44.16
N PHE A 619 34.66 2.22 -42.90
CA PHE A 619 34.14 3.51 -42.43
C PHE A 619 35.13 4.69 -42.59
N VAL A 620 36.40 4.42 -42.92
CA VAL A 620 37.46 5.43 -43.06
C VAL A 620 37.32 6.29 -44.33
N LYS A 621 36.50 5.91 -45.32
CA LYS A 621 36.40 6.63 -46.61
C LYS A 621 35.15 7.50 -46.83
N ALA A 622 34.26 7.65 -45.84
CA ALA A 622 33.02 8.43 -46.01
C ALA A 622 32.93 9.73 -45.16
N LEU A 623 34.06 10.15 -44.55
CA LEU A 623 34.18 11.41 -43.80
C LEU A 623 35.29 12.35 -44.35
N LEU A 624 35.66 12.15 -45.62
CA LEU A 624 36.23 13.17 -46.49
C LEU A 624 35.20 13.46 -47.58
#